data_AF-A0A957P9D3-F1
#
_entry.id   AF-A0A957P9D3-F1
#
_cell.length_a   1.000
_cell.length_b   1.000
_cell.length_c   1.000
_cell.angle_alpha   90.00
_cell.angle_beta   90.00
_cell.angle_gamma   90.00
#
_symmetry.space_group_name_H-M   'P 1'
#
loop_
_entity.id
_entity.type
_entity.pdbx_description
1 polymer ?
#
loop_
_entity_poly.entity_id
_entity_poly.type
_entity_poly.pdbx_seq_one_letter_code
_entity_poly.pdbx_strand_id
1 'polypeptide(L)'
;RADFELMAAGPLSVTCFRYAPTGVHDLRALNRGLLEVVQSQGQTYLTSTEIHGEFVLRATVVNFRTDVSDLNFLLDAIEQAGQEVCESQRS
;
A
#
# COMPACT_ATOMS: atom_id res chain seq x y z
N ARG A 1 10.33 -6.42 2.79
CA ARG A 1 9.59 -7.20 1.77
C ARG A 1 10.02 -6.70 0.39
N ALA A 2 10.19 -7.57 -0.60
CA ALA A 2 10.82 -7.19 -1.88
C ALA A 2 9.88 -6.44 -2.83
N ASP A 3 8.57 -6.72 -2.77
CA ASP A 3 7.56 -6.09 -3.63
C ASP A 3 7.06 -4.74 -3.13
N PHE A 4 7.74 -4.13 -2.15
CA PHE A 4 7.38 -2.83 -1.60
C PHE A 4 8.53 -1.85 -1.79
N GLU A 5 8.22 -0.70 -2.37
CA GLU A 5 9.18 0.38 -2.59
C GLU A 5 8.88 1.55 -1.66
N LEU A 6 9.87 1.97 -0.87
CA LEU A 6 9.78 3.12 0.00
C LEU A 6 9.97 4.40 -0.82
N MET A 7 8.94 5.25 -0.83
CA MET A 7 8.93 6.49 -1.62
C MET A 7 9.35 7.69 -0.80
N ALA A 8 8.97 7.73 0.49
CA ALA A 8 9.45 8.70 1.45
C ALA A 8 9.24 8.18 2.88
N ALA A 9 10.21 8.41 3.75
CA ALA A 9 10.07 8.26 5.19
C ALA A 9 10.36 9.61 5.85
N GLY A 10 9.42 10.13 6.64
CA GLY A 10 9.58 11.38 7.38
C GLY A 10 9.97 11.16 8.84
N PRO A 11 10.36 12.22 9.57
CA PRO A 11 10.56 12.17 11.02
C PRO A 11 9.26 12.02 11.81
N LEU A 12 8.11 12.23 11.14
CA LEU A 12 6.77 12.01 11.68
C LEU A 12 6.35 10.56 11.40
N SER A 13 5.35 10.07 12.11
CA SER A 13 4.79 8.71 11.99
C SER A 13 4.09 8.42 10.64
N VAL A 14 4.57 9.01 9.54
CA VAL A 14 4.02 8.92 8.21
C VAL A 14 5.08 8.31 7.29
N THR A 15 4.71 7.20 6.67
CA THR A 15 5.55 6.49 5.70
C THR A 15 4.80 6.41 4.38
N CYS A 16 5.45 6.86 3.31
CA CYS A 16 4.94 6.77 1.95
C CYS A 16 5.68 5.65 1.20
N PHE A 17 4.92 4.73 0.61
CA PHE A 17 5.44 3.58 -0.10
C PHE A 17 4.50 3.17 -1.23
N ARG A 18 4.91 2.25 -2.10
CA ARG A 18 4.04 1.64 -3.11
C ARG A 18 4.27 0.14 -3.19
N TYR A 19 3.25 -0.58 -3.61
CA TYR A 19 3.35 -1.99 -3.97
C TYR A 19 3.83 -2.10 -5.42
N ALA A 20 4.99 -2.74 -5.62
CA ALA A 20 5.70 -2.85 -6.88
C ALA A 20 6.17 -4.30 -7.13
N PRO A 21 5.24 -5.25 -7.32
CA PRO A 21 5.60 -6.62 -7.62
C PRO A 21 6.28 -6.74 -8.99
N THR A 22 7.17 -7.71 -9.11
CA THR A 22 7.93 -7.94 -10.35
C THR A 22 6.99 -8.27 -11.52
N GLY A 23 7.19 -7.60 -12.65
CA GLY A 23 6.45 -7.87 -13.89
C GLY A 23 5.14 -7.08 -14.06
N VAL A 24 4.83 -6.14 -13.17
CA VAL A 24 3.73 -5.18 -13.36
C VAL A 24 4.25 -3.88 -13.98
N HIS A 25 3.64 -3.49 -15.10
CA HIS A 25 4.01 -2.26 -15.81
C HIS A 25 3.25 -1.03 -15.30
N ASP A 26 1.95 -1.14 -15.02
CA ASP A 26 1.13 -0.03 -14.52
C ASP A 26 0.97 -0.09 -12.99
N LEU A 27 2.01 0.34 -12.29
CA LEU A 27 2.00 0.43 -10.83
C LEU A 27 0.96 1.42 -10.31
N ARG A 28 0.62 2.46 -11.07
CA ARG A 28 -0.36 3.47 -10.68
C ARG A 28 -1.77 2.89 -10.66
N ALA A 29 -2.16 2.13 -11.69
CA ALA A 29 -3.45 1.45 -11.70
C ALA A 29 -3.54 0.38 -10.62
N LEU A 30 -2.48 -0.42 -10.44
CA LEU A 30 -2.40 -1.43 -9.37
C LEU A 30 -2.58 -0.82 -7.99
N ASN A 31 -1.82 0.22 -7.65
CA ASN A 31 -1.87 0.84 -6.32
C ASN A 31 -3.19 1.57 -6.04
N ARG A 32 -3.87 2.08 -7.08
CA ARG A 32 -5.21 2.65 -6.93
C ARG A 32 -6.25 1.57 -6.66
N GLY A 33 -6.26 0.49 -7.45
CA GLY A 33 -7.19 -0.62 -7.25
C GLY A 33 -7.00 -1.31 -5.91
N LEU A 34 -5.75 -1.56 -5.49
CA LEU A 34 -5.50 -2.19 -4.20
C LEU A 34 -5.95 -1.30 -3.04
N LEU A 35 -5.81 0.03 -3.16
CA LEU A 35 -6.27 0.96 -2.13
C LEU A 35 -7.80 0.90 -1.96
N GLU A 36 -8.54 0.78 -3.06
CA GLU A 36 -9.99 0.60 -3.04
C GLU A 36 -10.38 -0.71 -2.36
N VAL A 37 -9.70 -1.82 -2.70
CA VAL A 37 -9.92 -3.13 -2.08
C VAL A 37 -9.63 -3.07 -0.57
N VAL A 38 -8.46 -2.58 -0.17
CA VAL A 38 -8.07 -2.48 1.25
C VAL A 38 -9.04 -1.61 2.06
N GLN A 39 -9.47 -0.47 1.51
CA GLN A 39 -10.47 0.38 2.18
C GLN A 39 -11.86 -0.27 2.25
N SER A 40 -12.26 -1.03 1.23
CA SER A 40 -13.56 -1.72 1.21
C SER A 40 -13.64 -2.86 2.25
N GLN A 41 -12.51 -3.50 2.55
CA GLN A 41 -12.43 -4.55 3.57
C GLN A 41 -12.53 -4.01 5.00
N GLY A 42 -12.33 -2.70 5.20
CA GLY A 42 -12.56 -2.00 6.47
C GLY A 42 -11.57 -2.36 7.59
N GLN A 43 -10.56 -3.18 7.33
CA GLN A 43 -9.63 -3.67 8.33
C GLN A 43 -8.50 -2.67 8.62
N THR A 44 -8.10 -1.86 7.63
CA THR A 44 -7.08 -0.82 7.78
C THR A 44 -7.45 0.41 6.96
N TYR A 45 -7.06 1.59 7.41
CA TYR A 45 -7.29 2.83 6.68
C TYR A 45 -5.97 3.42 6.17
N LEU A 46 -5.78 3.36 4.86
CA LEU A 46 -4.67 4.01 4.16
C LEU A 46 -5.18 5.22 3.40
N THR A 47 -4.30 6.20 3.26
CA THR A 47 -4.52 7.32 2.33
C THR A 47 -3.54 7.20 1.18
N SER A 48 -3.78 7.90 0.08
CA SER A 48 -2.81 8.04 -0.99
C SER A 48 -2.37 9.49 -1.15
N THR A 49 -1.25 9.67 -1.84
CA THR A 49 -0.80 10.98 -2.31
C THR A 49 0.00 10.79 -3.60
N GLU A 50 0.40 11.90 -4.22
CA GLU A 50 1.30 11.87 -5.37
C GLU A 50 2.65 12.47 -4.97
N ILE A 51 3.72 11.71 -5.21
CA ILE A 51 5.11 12.16 -5.00
C ILE A 51 5.81 12.07 -6.34
N HIS A 52 6.34 13.19 -6.84
CA HIS A 52 7.02 13.27 -8.14
C HIS A 52 6.20 12.73 -9.32
N GLY A 53 4.86 12.86 -9.27
CA GLY A 53 3.97 12.34 -10.30
C GLY A 53 3.71 10.83 -10.20
N GLU A 54 4.22 10.16 -9.17
CA GLU A 54 3.94 8.75 -8.87
C GLU A 54 2.83 8.64 -7.83
N PHE A 55 1.89 7.70 -8.03
CA PHE A 55 0.87 7.40 -7.04
C PHE A 55 1.47 6.56 -5.92
N VAL A 56 1.36 7.03 -4.68
CA VAL A 56 1.94 6.37 -3.51
C VAL A 56 0.89 6.19 -2.41
N LEU A 57 1.03 5.09 -1.67
CA LEU A 57 0.27 4.81 -0.46
C LEU A 57 0.94 5.51 0.71
N ARG A 58 0.14 6.03 1.63
CA ARG A 58 0.57 6.75 2.83
C ARG A 58 -0.05 6.10 4.05
N ALA A 59 0.80 5.46 4.85
CA ALA A 59 0.45 4.97 6.18
C ALA A 59 0.82 6.01 7.23
N THR A 60 -0.15 6.37 8.06
CA THR A 60 0.04 7.31 9.17
C THR A 60 -0.18 6.57 10.49
N VAL A 61 0.91 6.20 11.15
CA VAL A 61 0.93 5.51 12.44
C VAL A 61 0.75 6.53 13.57
N VAL A 62 -0.45 7.10 13.70
CA VAL A 62 -0.77 8.09 14.75
C VAL A 62 -1.11 7.46 16.11
N ASN A 63 -1.30 6.13 16.17
CA ASN A 63 -1.68 5.45 17.39
C ASN A 63 -0.44 4.88 18.09
N PHE A 64 -0.18 5.33 19.32
CA PHE A 64 0.90 4.85 20.18
C PHE A 64 0.76 3.38 20.60
N ARG A 65 -0.40 2.75 20.33
CA ARG A 65 -0.66 1.32 20.57
C ARG A 65 -0.44 0.44 19.33
N THR A 66 -0.12 1.03 18.18
CA THR A 66 0.20 0.26 16.96
C THR A 66 1.51 -0.48 17.18
N ASP A 67 1.44 -1.80 17.19
CA ASP A 67 2.62 -2.67 17.30
C ASP A 67 3.11 -3.04 15.88
N VAL A 68 4.31 -3.59 15.80
CA VAL A 68 4.88 -4.19 14.59
C VAL A 68 3.92 -5.22 13.99
N SER A 69 3.14 -5.92 14.83
CA SER A 69 2.13 -6.89 14.40
C SER A 69 1.02 -6.26 13.53
N ASP A 70 0.54 -5.06 13.88
CA ASP A 70 -0.48 -4.35 13.10
C ASP A 70 0.09 -3.90 11.75
N LEU A 71 1.37 -3.52 11.74
CA LEU A 71 2.07 -3.12 10.52
C LEU A 71 2.31 -4.31 9.59
N ASN A 72 2.60 -5.49 10.14
CA ASN A 72 2.69 -6.72 9.36
C ASN A 72 1.34 -7.09 8.74
N PHE A 73 0.26 -7.02 9.54
CA PHE A 73 -1.10 -7.27 9.06
C PHE A 73 -1.50 -6.32 7.93
N LEU A 74 -1.15 -5.03 8.05
CA LEU A 74 -1.34 -4.05 6.98
C LEU A 74 -0.61 -4.45 5.69
N LEU A 75 0.66 -4.85 5.80
CA LEU A 75 1.44 -5.26 4.63
C LEU A 75 0.89 -6.55 4.00
N ASP A 76 0.41 -7.49 4.80
CA ASP A 76 -0.24 -8.72 4.33
C ASP A 76 -1.52 -8.41 3.56
N ALA A 77 -2.36 -7.50 4.08
CA ALA A 77 -3.59 -7.08 3.42
C ALA A 77 -3.31 -6.39 2.06
N ILE A 78 -2.27 -5.55 1.99
CA ILE A 78 -1.86 -4.89 0.74
C ILE A 78 -1.36 -5.93 -0.28
N GLU A 79 -0.58 -6.91 0.16
CA GLU A 79 -0.05 -7.95 -0.70
C GLU A 79 -1.16 -8.83 -1.27
N GLN A 80 -2.12 -9.23 -0.43
CA GLN A 80 -3.29 -10.01 -0.85
C GLN A 80 -4.18 -9.23 -1.82
N ALA A 81 -4.49 -7.96 -1.51
CA ALA A 81 -5.25 -7.10 -2.40
C ALA A 81 -4.52 -6.83 -3.73
N GLY A 82 -3.19 -6.66 -3.69
CA GLY A 82 -2.36 -6.46 -4.86
C GLY A 82 -2.37 -7.68 -5.79
N GLN A 83 -2.34 -8.89 -5.23
CA GLN A 83 -2.48 -10.14 -5.99
C GLN A 83 -3.87 -10.26 -6.63
N GLU A 84 -4.93 -10.02 -5.88
CA GLU A 84 -6.32 -10.05 -6.37
C GLU A 84 -6.54 -9.08 -7.54
N VAL A 85 -6.00 -7.86 -7.44
CA VAL A 85 -6.09 -6.84 -8.49
C VAL A 85 -5.26 -7.22 -9.72
N CYS A 86 -4.09 -7.84 -9.53
CA CYS A 86 -3.27 -8.35 -10.65
C CYS A 86 -3.96 -9.51 -11.39
N GLU A 87 -4.61 -10.42 -10.66
CA GLU A 87 -5.38 -11.52 -11.23
C GLU A 87 -6.60 -11.02 -11.99
N SER A 88 -7.34 -10.07 -11.41
CA SER A 88 -8.52 -9.46 -12.03
C SER A 88 -8.20 -8.69 -13.32
N GLN A 89 -6.98 -8.17 -13.47
CA GLN A 89 -6.53 -7.49 -14.70
C GLN A 89 -6.02 -8.45 -15.79
N ARG A 90 -5.81 -9.73 -15.47
CA ARG A 90 -5.39 -10.75 -16.45
C ARG A 90 -6.57 -11.49 -17.09
N SER A 91 -7.77 -11.33 -16.57
CA SER A 91 -8.99 -12.03 -17.01
C SER A 91 -9.89 -11.16 -17.87
#